data_AF-A0A932KEX7-F1
#
_entry.id   AF-A0A932KEX7-F1
#
_cell.length_a   1.000
_cell.length_b   1.000
_cell.length_c   1.000
_cell.angle_alpha   90.00
_cell.angle_beta   90.00
_cell.angle_gamma   90.00
#
_symmetry.space_group_name_H-M   'P 1'
#
loop_
_entity.id
_entity.type
_entity.pdbx_description
1 polymer ?
#
loop_
_entity_poly.entity_id
_entity_poly.type
_entity_poly.pdbx_seq_one_letter_code
_entity_poly.pdbx_strand_id
1 'polypeptide(L)' 'MSDKFMIYLGVFVGSSVGSWLGSLLDHGNFFGLWGILLGTIGAIAGIWVGYKIVSD' A
#
# COMPACT_ATOMS: atom_id res chain seq x y z
N MET A 1 -4.64 10.36 -18.06
CA MET A 1 -4.79 10.07 -16.62
C MET A 1 -3.65 10.81 -15.92
N SER A 2 -3.87 11.50 -14.79
CA SER A 2 -2.78 12.28 -14.18
C SER A 2 -1.72 11.35 -13.56
N ASP A 3 -0.44 11.63 -13.75
CA ASP A 3 0.68 10.89 -13.13
C ASP A 3 0.47 10.67 -11.61
N LYS A 4 -0.07 11.69 -10.96
CA LYS A 4 -0.40 11.68 -9.53
C LYS A 4 -1.49 10.66 -9.21
N PHE A 5 -2.46 10.48 -10.10
CA PHE A 5 -3.52 9.49 -9.92
C PHE A 5 -2.96 8.07 -9.88
N MET A 6 -1.99 7.73 -10.72
CA MET A 6 -1.38 6.39 -10.74
C MET A 6 -0.59 6.11 -9.46
N ILE A 7 0.12 7.12 -8.95
CA ILE A 7 0.82 7.02 -7.65
C ILE A 7 -0.19 6.87 -6.50
N TYR A 8 -1.27 7.65 -6.47
CA TYR A 8 -2.30 7.53 -5.43
C TYR A 8 -3.03 6.20 -5.49
N LEU A 9 -3.29 5.68 -6.68
CA LEU A 9 -3.90 4.35 -6.85
C LEU A 9 -2.95 3.26 -6.35
N GLY A 10 -1.67 3.35 -6.67
CA GLY A 10 -0.63 2.46 -6.13
C GLY A 10 -0.56 2.51 -4.60
N VAL A 11 -0.55 3.71 -4.01
CA VAL A 11 -0.60 3.89 -2.55
C VAL A 11 -1.84 3.25 -1.95
N PHE A 12 -3.01 3.50 -2.53
CA PHE A 12 -4.28 2.99 -2.00
C PHE A 12 -4.33 1.47 -2.02
N VAL A 13 -3.99 0.85 -3.16
CA VAL A 13 -3.98 -0.60 -3.30
C VAL A 13 -2.89 -1.22 -2.44
N GLY A 14 -1.67 -0.69 -2.49
CA GLY A 14 -0.54 -1.21 -1.73
C GLY A 14 -0.75 -1.13 -0.23
N SER A 15 -1.24 0.00 0.29
CA SER A 15 -1.57 0.14 1.72
C SER A 15 -2.70 -0.77 2.14
N SER A 16 -3.77 -0.88 1.35
CA SER A 16 -4.91 -1.75 1.67
C SER A 16 -4.51 -3.22 1.72
N VAL A 17 -3.72 -3.69 0.75
CA VAL A 17 -3.21 -5.08 0.72
C VAL A 17 -2.22 -5.32 1.86
N GLY A 18 -1.31 -4.38 2.10
CA GLY A 18 -0.35 -4.46 3.19
C GLY A 18 -1.02 -4.52 4.56
N SER A 19 -1.99 -3.64 4.82
CA SER A 19 -2.75 -3.65 6.07
C SER A 19 -3.63 -4.89 6.22
N TRP A 20 -4.22 -5.40 5.14
CA TRP A 20 -4.96 -6.65 5.17
C TRP A 20 -4.06 -7.84 5.55
N LEU A 21 -2.89 -7.95 4.93
CA LEU A 21 -1.89 -8.96 5.27
C LEU A 21 -1.41 -8.82 6.72
N GLY A 22 -1.18 -7.59 7.18
CA GLY A 22 -0.83 -7.33 8.57
C GLY A 22 -1.94 -7.69 9.56
N SER A 23 -3.19 -7.48 9.18
CA SER A 23 -4.34 -7.86 10.01
C SER A 23 -4.40 -9.37 10.23
N LEU A 24 -3.99 -10.18 9.24
CA LEU A 24 -3.92 -11.63 9.38
C LEU A 24 -2.90 -12.06 10.45
N LEU A 25 -1.82 -11.29 10.62
CA LEU A 25 -0.81 -11.52 11.65
C LEU A 25 -1.27 -11.03 13.04
N ASP A 26 -2.15 -10.03 13.07
CA ASP A 26 -2.76 -9.47 14.28
C ASP A 26 -4.16 -10.04 14.58
N HIS A 27 -4.43 -11.30 14.19
CA HIS A 27 -5.68 -12.02 14.49
C HIS A 27 -6.96 -11.27 14.03
N GLY A 28 -6.89 -10.57 12.91
CA GLY A 28 -7.99 -9.82 12.31
C GLY A 28 -8.05 -8.33 12.69
N ASN A 29 -7.10 -7.83 13.49
CA ASN A 29 -7.04 -6.40 13.79
C ASN A 29 -6.38 -5.61 12.64
N PHE A 30 -7.20 -4.97 11.82
CA PHE A 30 -6.75 -4.19 10.65
C PHE A 30 -5.87 -2.99 11.02
N PHE A 31 -6.07 -2.43 12.22
CA PHE A 31 -5.26 -1.34 12.78
C PHE A 31 -4.26 -1.83 13.82
N GLY A 32 -3.95 -3.13 13.82
CA GLY A 32 -2.88 -3.70 14.63
C GLY A 32 -1.50 -3.22 14.18
N LEU A 33 -0.48 -3.54 14.97
CA LEU A 33 0.90 -3.12 14.70
C LEU A 33 1.38 -3.60 13.33
N TRP A 34 1.11 -4.86 12.97
CA TRP A 34 1.47 -5.43 11.68
C TRP A 34 0.62 -4.86 10.56
N GLY A 35 -0.67 -4.56 10.81
CA GLY A 35 -1.54 -3.86 9.85
C GLY A 35 -1.00 -2.48 9.47
N ILE A 36 -0.53 -1.71 10.44
CA ILE A 36 0.04 -0.38 10.21
C ILE A 36 1.41 -0.48 9.53
N LEU A 37 2.28 -1.38 9.99
CA LEU A 37 3.62 -1.57 9.43
C LEU A 37 3.57 -2.06 7.98
N LEU A 38 2.85 -3.15 7.72
CA LEU A 38 2.75 -3.71 6.38
C LEU A 38 1.92 -2.81 5.45
N GLY A 39 0.93 -2.09 5.97
CA GLY A 39 0.23 -1.05 5.21
C GLY A 39 1.16 0.08 4.78
N THR A 40 2.05 0.55 5.66
CA THR A 40 3.04 1.57 5.33
C THR A 40 4.05 1.07 4.29
N ILE A 41 4.55 -0.16 4.45
CA ILE A 41 5.46 -0.80 3.48
C ILE A 41 4.76 -0.96 2.12
N GLY A 42 3.50 -1.42 2.14
CA GLY A 42 2.67 -1.56 0.95
C GLY A 42 2.42 -0.23 0.24
N ALA A 43 2.20 0.86 0.99
CA ALA A 43 2.09 2.21 0.44
C ALA A 43 3.37 2.63 -0.28
N ILE A 44 4.54 2.40 0.33
CA ILE A 44 5.85 2.73 -0.26
C ILE A 44 6.09 1.92 -1.54
N ALA A 45 5.79 0.61 -1.52
CA ALA A 45 5.86 -0.24 -2.70
C ALA A 45 4.90 0.24 -3.80
N GLY A 46 3.69 0.66 -3.43
CA GLY A 46 2.70 1.24 -4.34
C GLY A 46 3.17 2.53 -5.00
N ILE A 47 3.85 3.42 -4.26
CA ILE A 47 4.49 4.63 -4.82
C ILE A 47 5.56 4.23 -5.83
N TRP A 48 6.42 3.28 -5.49
CA TRP A 48 7.50 2.83 -6.38
C TRP A 48 6.96 2.25 -7.69
N VAL A 49 5.94 1.38 -7.61
CA VAL A 49 5.28 0.83 -8.80
C VAL A 49 4.60 1.94 -9.61
N GLY A 50 3.87 2.85 -8.95
CA GLY A 50 3.22 3.98 -9.62
C GLY A 50 4.22 4.90 -10.34
N TYR A 51 5.36 5.19 -9.71
CA TYR A 51 6.44 5.97 -10.33
C TYR A 51 7.04 5.25 -11.53
N LYS A 52 7.32 3.94 -11.40
CA LYS A 52 7.83 3.09 -12.49
C LYS A 52 6.93 3.12 -13.72
N ILE A 53 5.61 3.00 -13.53
CA ILE A 53 4.64 2.98 -14.63
C ILE A 53 4.49 4.35 -15.28
N VAL A 54 4.65 5.43 -14.52
CA VAL A 54 4.60 6.81 -15.05
C VAL A 54 5.88 7.19 -15.80
N SER A 55 7.03 6.63 -15.40
CA SER A 55 8.33 6.96 -15.98
C SER A 55 8.70 6.19 -17.25
N ASP A 56 7.94 5.14 -17.60
CA ASP A 56 8.04 4.34 -18.84
C ASP A 56 7.03 4.85 -19.88
#